data_AF-G2RDF7-F1
#
_entry.id   AF-G2RDF7-F1
#
_cell.length_a   1.000
_cell.length_b   1.000
_cell.length_c   1.000
_cell.angle_alpha   90.00
_cell.angle_beta   90.00
_cell.angle_gamma   90.00
#
_symmetry.space_group_name_H-M   'P 1'
#
loop_
_entity.id
_entity.type
_entity.pdbx_description
1 polymer ?
#
loop_
_entity_poly.entity_id
_entity_poly.type
_entity_poly.pdbx_seq_one_letter_code
_entity_poly.pdbx_strand_id
1 'polypeptide(L)'
;MSLLEHARALSRDVFIYDLRDFDTLLGGLSLNAGVTNANFYAMAEIIIEISPPGPFFLQDENGETVAQDTQPLRPGRYFVVADGTVKQTTEVPLIRLRSFPTGSRVQAFTNEVRERDGGCAVSKTENRAKQFDFWKGFEAAHIFPLAYEKQWNDQGWSRQITILPTRRTHGTINSVQNGLLLRNDIHDLFDAYAFSINPDDGHKIVFFQPDNYHLSGTFLDARFLDDPRRPPDSLLRWHFRQAVLTNMRGAGEPNFEHDFPPGSDIMGEIRRGPKAAERMEFELFDRLAHHMDIYSEEQQADVDTDEDEHEVSTDEDEHDGNVSTSASSID
;
A
#
# COMPACT_ATOMS: atom_id res chain seq x y z
N MET A 1 -32.74 5.28 3.66
CA MET A 1 -32.06 4.47 2.63
C MET A 1 -31.21 3.46 3.36
N SER A 2 -31.36 2.19 3.02
CA SER A 2 -30.85 1.05 3.79
C SER A 2 -29.31 1.02 3.76
N LEU A 3 -28.68 0.82 4.91
CA LEU A 3 -27.23 0.59 5.09
C LEU A 3 -26.68 -0.61 4.29
N LEU A 4 -27.51 -1.33 3.54
CA LEU A 4 -27.11 -2.48 2.73
C LEU A 4 -26.43 -2.13 1.40
N GLU A 5 -26.58 -0.93 0.83
CA GLU A 5 -26.15 -0.65 -0.55
C GLU A 5 -24.62 -0.54 -0.77
N HIS A 6 -23.80 -0.61 0.29
CA HIS A 6 -22.34 -0.44 0.19
C HIS A 6 -21.51 -1.54 0.90
N ALA A 7 -22.14 -2.66 1.27
CA ALA A 7 -21.48 -3.70 2.05
C ALA A 7 -20.67 -4.67 1.16
N ARG A 8 -19.39 -4.87 1.47
CA ARG A 8 -18.52 -5.88 0.83
C ARG A 8 -19.09 -7.31 0.94
N ALA A 9 -19.99 -7.55 1.89
CA ALA A 9 -20.71 -8.80 2.03
C ALA A 9 -21.65 -9.15 0.85
N LEU A 10 -22.08 -8.17 0.03
CA LEU A 10 -23.09 -8.41 -1.01
C LEU A 10 -22.65 -9.40 -2.11
N SER A 11 -21.36 -9.49 -2.41
CA SER A 11 -20.84 -10.38 -3.45
C SER A 11 -20.37 -11.73 -2.92
N ARG A 12 -20.52 -12.00 -1.62
CA ARG A 12 -19.99 -13.21 -1.00
C ARG A 12 -20.85 -14.43 -1.31
N ASP A 13 -20.18 -15.53 -1.55
CA ASP A 13 -20.72 -16.86 -1.77
C ASP A 13 -20.07 -17.92 -0.86
N VAL A 14 -19.08 -17.52 -0.07
CA VAL A 14 -18.46 -18.30 1.01
C VAL A 14 -18.70 -17.61 2.35
N PHE A 15 -19.14 -18.37 3.35
CA PHE A 15 -19.50 -17.85 4.67
C PHE A 15 -18.88 -18.70 5.78
N ILE A 16 -18.41 -18.05 6.85
CA ILE A 16 -17.74 -18.67 7.99
C ILE A 16 -18.57 -18.42 9.25
N TYR A 17 -18.85 -19.49 9.99
CA TYR A 17 -19.61 -19.49 11.25
C TYR A 17 -18.85 -20.26 12.34
N ASP A 18 -19.24 -20.10 13.60
CA ASP A 18 -18.87 -21.06 14.66
C ASP A 18 -19.77 -22.29 14.50
N LEU A 19 -19.24 -23.51 14.64
CA LEU A 19 -20.06 -24.73 14.62
C LEU A 19 -21.16 -24.73 15.71
N ARG A 20 -20.96 -23.97 16.79
CA ARG A 20 -21.87 -23.84 17.93
C ARG A 20 -22.88 -22.70 17.78
N ASP A 21 -22.69 -21.80 16.82
CA ASP A 21 -23.54 -20.64 16.56
C ASP A 21 -23.61 -20.34 15.05
N PHE A 22 -24.72 -20.76 14.44
CA PHE A 22 -24.96 -20.59 13.00
C PHE A 22 -25.61 -19.25 12.63
N ASP A 23 -26.00 -18.45 13.63
CA ASP A 23 -26.67 -17.16 13.42
C ASP A 23 -25.66 -16.01 13.41
N THR A 24 -24.50 -16.18 14.05
CA THR A 24 -23.43 -15.19 14.07
C THR A 24 -22.42 -15.41 12.94
N LEU A 25 -22.48 -14.56 11.91
CA LEU A 25 -21.49 -14.55 10.84
C LEU A 25 -20.12 -14.11 11.38
N LEU A 26 -19.11 -14.99 11.34
CA LEU A 26 -17.72 -14.64 11.67
C LEU A 26 -17.05 -13.90 10.50
N GLY A 27 -17.37 -14.30 9.28
CA GLY A 27 -16.85 -13.67 8.08
C GLY A 27 -17.24 -14.40 6.81
N GLY A 28 -16.62 -14.05 5.71
CA GLY A 28 -16.87 -14.71 4.43
C GLY A 28 -16.03 -14.12 3.31
N LEU A 29 -16.14 -14.68 2.11
CA LEU A 29 -15.32 -14.32 0.97
C LEU A 29 -16.19 -14.26 -0.29
N SER A 30 -15.89 -13.33 -1.19
CA SER A 30 -16.31 -13.39 -2.59
C SER A 30 -15.33 -14.33 -3.29
N LEU A 31 -15.74 -15.57 -3.56
CA LEU A 31 -14.85 -16.60 -4.09
C LEU A 31 -14.46 -16.26 -5.53
N ASN A 32 -13.16 -16.10 -5.75
CA ASN A 32 -12.58 -15.91 -7.08
C ASN A 32 -11.67 -17.09 -7.44
N ALA A 33 -11.28 -17.16 -8.71
CA ALA A 33 -10.38 -18.20 -9.20
C ALA A 33 -9.07 -18.27 -8.41
N GLY A 34 -8.57 -19.48 -8.18
CA GLY A 34 -7.27 -19.74 -7.55
C GLY A 34 -7.25 -19.77 -6.02
N VAL A 35 -8.36 -19.46 -5.35
CA VAL A 35 -8.50 -19.67 -3.90
C VAL A 35 -8.60 -21.17 -3.61
N THR A 36 -7.67 -21.67 -2.81
CA THR A 36 -7.62 -23.07 -2.36
C THR A 36 -8.10 -23.21 -0.92
N ASN A 37 -8.33 -24.44 -0.47
CA ASN A 37 -8.64 -24.70 0.94
C ASN A 37 -7.53 -24.18 1.87
N ALA A 38 -6.25 -24.43 1.56
CA ALA A 38 -5.12 -23.94 2.34
C ALA A 38 -5.09 -22.41 2.42
N ASN A 39 -5.37 -21.71 1.30
CA ASN A 39 -5.46 -20.25 1.30
C ASN A 39 -6.65 -19.77 2.15
N PHE A 40 -7.78 -20.45 2.09
CA PHE A 40 -8.95 -20.15 2.92
C PHE A 40 -8.67 -20.30 4.42
N TYR A 41 -7.97 -21.35 4.83
CA TYR A 41 -7.51 -21.53 6.21
C TYR A 41 -6.64 -20.35 6.69
N ALA A 42 -5.65 -19.95 5.88
CA ALA A 42 -4.78 -18.81 6.21
C ALA A 42 -5.57 -17.49 6.34
N MET A 43 -6.59 -17.29 5.50
CA MET A 43 -7.47 -16.13 5.61
C MET A 43 -8.42 -16.20 6.82
N ALA A 44 -8.94 -17.38 7.15
CA ALA A 44 -9.77 -17.59 8.33
C ALA A 44 -8.99 -17.30 9.62
N GLU A 45 -7.74 -17.76 9.72
CA GLU A 45 -6.86 -17.50 10.86
C GLU A 45 -6.59 -16.00 11.09
N ILE A 46 -6.63 -15.17 10.04
CA ILE A 46 -6.50 -13.72 10.18
C ILE A 46 -7.72 -13.11 10.86
N ILE A 47 -8.93 -13.59 10.56
CA ILE A 47 -10.18 -12.94 10.98
C ILE A 47 -10.79 -13.54 12.26
N ILE A 48 -10.27 -14.67 12.76
CA ILE A 48 -10.79 -15.34 13.96
C ILE A 48 -9.78 -15.33 15.11
N GLU A 49 -10.31 -15.25 16.32
CA GLU A 49 -9.55 -15.42 17.57
C GLU A 49 -10.19 -16.55 18.39
N ILE A 50 -9.35 -17.40 18.97
CA ILE A 50 -9.77 -18.55 19.78
C ILE A 50 -9.28 -18.35 21.21
N SER A 51 -10.19 -18.47 22.18
CA SER A 51 -9.89 -18.27 23.60
C SER A 51 -10.34 -19.47 24.46
N PRO A 52 -9.42 -20.16 25.16
CA PRO A 52 -7.95 -20.00 25.11
C PRO A 52 -7.37 -20.36 23.73
N PRO A 53 -6.16 -19.88 23.37
CA PRO A 53 -5.53 -20.20 22.10
C PRO A 53 -5.40 -21.72 21.89
N GLY A 54 -5.76 -22.17 20.71
CA GLY A 54 -5.73 -23.58 20.34
C GLY A 54 -5.95 -23.78 18.84
N PRO A 55 -5.73 -24.99 18.32
CA PRO A 55 -5.96 -25.29 16.93
C PRO A 55 -7.47 -25.22 16.59
N PHE A 56 -7.76 -25.02 15.31
CA PHE A 56 -9.10 -25.21 14.76
C PHE A 56 -9.02 -25.97 13.44
N PHE A 57 -10.16 -26.50 13.02
CA PHE A 57 -10.37 -26.95 11.65
C PHE A 57 -11.70 -26.42 11.12
N LEU A 58 -11.89 -26.51 9.81
CA LEU A 58 -13.12 -26.12 9.13
C LEU A 58 -13.91 -27.36 8.71
N GLN A 59 -15.22 -27.30 8.89
CA GLN A 59 -16.17 -28.23 8.29
C GLN A 59 -16.97 -27.54 7.19
N ASP A 60 -17.36 -28.29 6.16
CA ASP A 60 -18.31 -27.82 5.15
C ASP A 60 -19.77 -28.00 5.63
N GLU A 61 -20.73 -27.70 4.75
CA GLU A 61 -22.16 -27.84 5.01
C GLU A 61 -22.64 -29.28 5.22
N ASN A 62 -21.85 -30.28 4.82
CA ASN A 62 -22.14 -31.69 5.02
C ASN A 62 -21.53 -32.23 6.33
N GLY A 63 -20.81 -31.39 7.07
CA GLY A 63 -20.06 -31.77 8.26
C GLY A 63 -18.74 -32.48 7.96
N GLU A 64 -18.29 -32.46 6.69
CA GLU A 64 -17.02 -33.03 6.30
C GLU A 64 -15.88 -32.06 6.65
N THR A 65 -14.80 -32.59 7.22
CA THR A 65 -13.60 -31.79 7.50
C THR A 65 -12.96 -31.36 6.19
N VAL A 66 -12.80 -30.05 6.02
CA VAL A 66 -12.09 -29.46 4.88
C VAL A 66 -10.59 -29.70 5.06
N ALA A 67 -9.99 -30.43 4.14
CA ALA A 67 -8.54 -30.64 4.16
C ALA A 67 -7.80 -29.31 3.88
N GLN A 68 -6.69 -29.07 4.60
CA GLN A 68 -5.83 -27.91 4.34
C GLN A 68 -4.89 -28.21 3.17
N ASP A 69 -5.42 -28.18 1.97
CA ASP A 69 -4.73 -28.59 0.74
C ASP A 69 -4.86 -27.57 -0.41
N THR A 70 -4.32 -27.93 -1.56
CA THR A 70 -4.34 -27.09 -2.77
C THR A 70 -5.59 -27.29 -3.62
N GLN A 71 -6.59 -28.03 -3.14
CA GLN A 71 -7.84 -28.17 -3.89
C GLN A 71 -8.61 -26.84 -3.91
N PRO A 72 -9.32 -26.53 -5.01
CA PRO A 72 -10.15 -25.33 -5.09
C PRO A 72 -11.20 -25.29 -3.98
N LEU A 73 -11.32 -24.12 -3.33
CA LEU A 73 -12.42 -23.87 -2.40
C LEU A 73 -13.76 -23.89 -3.17
N ARG A 74 -14.84 -24.30 -2.50
CA ARG A 74 -16.19 -24.26 -3.09
C ARG A 74 -17.01 -23.15 -2.44
N PRO A 75 -17.99 -22.57 -3.16
CA PRO A 75 -19.02 -21.76 -2.52
C PRO A 75 -19.75 -22.56 -1.45
N GLY A 76 -20.18 -21.90 -0.37
CA GLY A 76 -20.94 -22.57 0.68
C GLY A 76 -20.70 -22.01 2.08
N ARG A 77 -21.25 -22.73 3.05
CA ARG A 77 -21.09 -22.42 4.48
C ARG A 77 -20.00 -23.30 5.07
N TYR A 78 -19.12 -22.68 5.82
CA TYR A 78 -18.02 -23.32 6.52
C TYR A 78 -18.12 -23.03 8.02
N PHE A 79 -17.75 -24.01 8.83
CA PHE A 79 -17.90 -23.96 10.28
C PHE A 79 -16.56 -24.16 10.96
N VAL A 80 -16.17 -23.21 11.81
CA VAL A 80 -14.99 -23.30 12.66
C VAL A 80 -15.27 -24.27 13.79
N VAL A 81 -14.43 -25.28 13.93
CA VAL A 81 -14.45 -26.25 15.02
C VAL A 81 -13.20 -26.08 15.86
N ALA A 82 -13.39 -25.70 17.13
CA ALA A 82 -12.31 -25.49 18.08
C ALA A 82 -12.79 -25.76 19.52
N ASP A 83 -11.87 -26.15 20.40
CA ASP A 83 -12.16 -26.37 21.83
C ASP A 83 -12.48 -25.04 22.55
N GLY A 84 -11.82 -23.95 22.14
CA GLY A 84 -11.99 -22.61 22.70
C GLY A 84 -13.23 -21.87 22.18
N THR A 85 -13.51 -20.71 22.76
CA THR A 85 -14.51 -19.78 22.25
C THR A 85 -13.97 -19.13 20.98
N VAL A 86 -14.74 -19.20 19.89
CA VAL A 86 -14.38 -18.56 18.61
C VAL A 86 -15.05 -17.19 18.54
N LYS A 87 -14.27 -16.16 18.20
CA LYS A 87 -14.77 -14.80 17.96
C LYS A 87 -14.09 -14.21 16.73
N GLN A 88 -14.67 -13.15 16.20
CA GLN A 88 -13.97 -12.31 15.23
C GLN A 88 -12.78 -11.62 15.90
N THR A 89 -11.69 -11.43 15.16
CA THR A 89 -10.57 -10.62 15.63
C THR A 89 -10.96 -9.17 15.87
N THR A 90 -10.34 -8.57 16.88
CA THR A 90 -10.50 -7.14 17.20
C THR A 90 -9.55 -6.23 16.41
N GLU A 91 -8.65 -6.79 15.59
CA GLU A 91 -7.68 -6.02 14.81
C GLU A 91 -8.35 -5.08 13.81
N VAL A 92 -8.06 -3.79 13.89
CA VAL A 92 -8.67 -2.80 13.00
C VAL A 92 -7.80 -2.64 11.73
N PRO A 93 -8.34 -2.89 10.52
CA PRO A 93 -7.60 -2.60 9.30
C PRO A 93 -7.47 -1.09 9.11
N LEU A 94 -6.33 -0.67 8.54
CA LEU A 94 -6.10 0.71 8.17
C LEU A 94 -7.00 1.07 6.99
N ILE A 95 -7.66 2.22 7.06
CA ILE A 95 -8.43 2.73 5.92
C ILE A 95 -7.47 3.13 4.83
N ARG A 96 -7.77 2.74 3.60
CA ARG A 96 -7.04 3.20 2.44
C ARG A 96 -8.03 3.65 1.38
N LEU A 97 -7.83 4.87 0.92
CA LEU A 97 -8.51 5.47 -0.22
C LEU A 97 -7.49 5.61 -1.35
N ARG A 98 -7.95 5.81 -2.58
CA ARG A 98 -7.07 6.11 -3.71
C ARG A 98 -6.19 7.30 -3.36
N SER A 99 -4.89 7.09 -3.22
CA SER A 99 -3.95 8.19 -3.07
C SER A 99 -3.48 8.64 -4.46
N PHE A 100 -3.44 9.96 -4.68
CA PHE A 100 -2.80 10.55 -5.85
C PHE A 100 -1.52 11.24 -5.40
N PRO A 101 -0.47 10.52 -4.97
CA PRO A 101 0.66 11.17 -4.36
C PRO A 101 1.38 12.03 -5.42
N THR A 102 1.26 13.36 -5.31
CA THR A 102 2.00 14.34 -6.12
C THR A 102 3.00 15.09 -5.25
N GLY A 103 4.20 15.36 -5.78
CA GLY A 103 5.25 16.09 -5.04
C GLY A 103 6.63 15.52 -5.32
N SER A 104 7.68 16.29 -5.04
CA SER A 104 9.06 15.85 -5.31
C SER A 104 9.52 14.72 -4.41
N ARG A 105 8.94 14.60 -3.20
CA ARG A 105 9.17 13.48 -2.30
C ARG A 105 8.81 12.14 -2.94
N VAL A 106 7.71 12.15 -3.68
CA VAL A 106 7.11 11.00 -4.37
C VAL A 106 7.75 10.79 -5.75
N GLN A 107 8.31 11.83 -6.37
CA GLN A 107 8.89 11.74 -7.72
C GLN A 107 10.07 10.77 -7.78
N ALA A 108 10.99 10.82 -6.80
CA ALA A 108 12.13 9.90 -6.76
C ALA A 108 11.68 8.43 -6.62
N PHE A 109 10.77 8.17 -5.68
CA PHE A 109 10.13 6.87 -5.50
C PHE A 109 9.46 6.38 -6.80
N THR A 110 8.69 7.26 -7.44
CA THR A 110 7.98 6.96 -8.68
C THR A 110 8.94 6.57 -9.79
N ASN A 111 10.06 7.30 -9.93
CA ASN A 111 11.08 7.01 -10.93
C ASN A 111 11.76 5.67 -10.68
N GLU A 112 12.14 5.38 -9.43
CA GLU A 112 12.79 4.10 -9.07
C GLU A 112 11.84 2.91 -9.31
N VAL A 113 10.56 3.04 -8.97
CA VAL A 113 9.54 2.00 -9.22
C VAL A 113 9.31 1.81 -10.72
N ARG A 114 9.22 2.90 -11.49
CA ARG A 114 9.09 2.87 -12.95
C ARG A 114 10.26 2.18 -13.63
N GLU A 115 11.47 2.52 -13.22
CA GLU A 115 12.71 1.91 -13.71
C GLU A 115 12.76 0.41 -13.41
N ARG A 116 12.35 0.00 -12.20
CA ARG A 116 12.32 -1.41 -11.81
C ARG A 116 11.30 -2.21 -12.61
N ASP A 117 10.08 -1.70 -12.74
CA ASP A 117 8.94 -2.52 -13.18
C ASP A 117 8.71 -2.44 -14.68
N GLY A 118 8.92 -1.26 -15.29
CA GLY A 118 8.75 -1.04 -16.74
C GLY A 118 7.35 -1.35 -17.30
N GLY A 119 6.37 -1.62 -16.44
CA GLY A 119 5.00 -2.03 -16.76
C GLY A 119 4.25 -2.44 -15.49
N CYS A 120 2.98 -2.83 -15.62
CA CYS A 120 2.17 -3.20 -14.47
C CYS A 120 2.63 -4.56 -13.91
N ALA A 121 3.08 -4.58 -12.65
CA ALA A 121 3.59 -5.78 -11.98
C ALA A 121 2.54 -6.90 -11.85
N VAL A 122 1.27 -6.54 -11.66
CA VAL A 122 0.16 -7.48 -11.43
C VAL A 122 -0.39 -8.03 -12.75
N SER A 123 -0.79 -7.14 -13.67
CA SER A 123 -1.34 -7.57 -14.98
C SER A 123 -0.28 -8.00 -15.99
N LYS A 124 1.00 -7.75 -15.69
CA LYS A 124 2.14 -8.00 -16.58
C LYS A 124 2.08 -7.21 -17.89
N THR A 125 1.24 -6.17 -17.94
CA THR A 125 1.12 -5.28 -19.09
C THR A 125 2.36 -4.40 -19.17
N GLU A 126 3.21 -4.65 -20.17
CA GLU A 126 4.41 -3.82 -20.41
C GLU A 126 4.05 -2.41 -20.86
N ASN A 127 4.75 -1.40 -20.33
CA ASN A 127 4.70 -0.05 -20.88
C ASN A 127 5.63 0.06 -22.10
N ARG A 128 5.07 -0.09 -23.31
CA ARG A 128 5.82 0.04 -24.58
C ARG A 128 6.35 1.45 -24.84
N ALA A 129 5.82 2.47 -24.14
CA ALA A 129 6.22 3.86 -24.29
C ALA A 129 7.26 4.30 -23.24
N LYS A 130 7.73 3.39 -22.36
CA LYS A 130 8.73 3.69 -21.30
C LYS A 130 10.03 4.28 -21.85
N GLN A 131 10.43 3.87 -23.05
CA GLN A 131 11.64 4.38 -23.73
C GLN A 131 11.56 5.88 -24.08
N PHE A 132 10.35 6.45 -24.10
CA PHE A 132 10.10 7.87 -24.34
C PHE A 132 9.71 8.61 -23.05
N ASP A 133 9.91 7.97 -21.88
CA ASP A 133 9.47 8.47 -20.57
C ASP A 133 7.95 8.74 -20.49
N PHE A 134 7.16 8.04 -21.31
CA PHE A 134 5.70 8.17 -21.33
C PHE A 134 5.07 7.13 -20.42
N TRP A 135 4.55 7.57 -19.28
CA TRP A 135 3.97 6.72 -18.23
C TRP A 135 2.46 6.83 -18.09
N LYS A 136 1.79 7.48 -19.05
CA LYS A 136 0.33 7.65 -19.02
C LYS A 136 -0.37 6.30 -18.84
N GLY A 137 -1.25 6.20 -17.84
CA GLY A 137 -1.97 4.98 -17.49
C GLY A 137 -1.24 4.04 -16.53
N PHE A 138 -0.03 4.39 -16.09
CA PHE A 138 0.74 3.65 -15.08
C PHE A 138 1.08 4.55 -13.89
N GLU A 139 0.89 4.02 -12.69
CA GLU A 139 1.06 4.74 -11.42
C GLU A 139 1.89 3.89 -10.45
N ALA A 140 2.78 4.56 -9.70
CA ALA A 140 3.54 3.91 -8.65
C ALA A 140 2.71 3.91 -7.37
N ALA A 141 2.33 2.71 -6.94
CA ALA A 141 1.51 2.45 -5.78
C ALA A 141 2.40 2.10 -4.58
N HIS A 142 2.27 2.82 -3.46
CA HIS A 142 2.88 2.35 -2.22
C HIS A 142 2.19 1.08 -1.72
N ILE A 143 2.89 0.15 -1.09
CA ILE A 143 2.27 -1.02 -0.45
C ILE A 143 1.74 -0.62 0.91
N PHE A 144 2.60 -0.05 1.74
CA PHE A 144 2.23 0.63 2.97
C PHE A 144 2.03 2.11 2.66
N PRO A 145 0.82 2.68 2.85
CA PRO A 145 0.49 3.99 2.33
C PRO A 145 1.16 5.12 3.13
N LEU A 146 1.48 6.21 2.45
CA LEU A 146 2.19 7.37 3.01
C LEU A 146 1.45 8.02 4.18
N ALA A 147 0.10 8.05 4.16
CA ALA A 147 -0.72 8.61 5.23
C ALA A 147 -0.44 7.98 6.60
N TYR A 148 0.12 6.77 6.65
CA TYR A 148 0.47 6.06 7.88
C TYR A 148 1.98 6.00 8.15
N GLU A 149 2.76 6.97 7.64
CA GLU A 149 4.21 7.03 7.89
C GLU A 149 4.57 7.03 9.39
N LYS A 150 3.77 7.68 10.23
CA LYS A 150 3.99 7.63 11.68
C LYS A 150 3.92 6.19 12.20
N GLN A 151 2.88 5.44 11.81
CA GLN A 151 2.71 4.05 12.20
C GLN A 151 3.81 3.15 11.61
N TRP A 152 4.21 3.40 10.36
CA TRP A 152 5.35 2.76 9.73
C TRP A 152 6.61 2.86 10.60
N ASN A 153 6.90 4.07 11.10
CA ASN A 153 8.06 4.32 11.96
C ASN A 153 7.90 3.69 13.35
N ASP A 154 6.75 3.92 14.02
CA ASP A 154 6.48 3.44 15.38
C ASP A 154 6.54 1.90 15.48
N GLN A 155 6.04 1.20 14.45
CA GLN A 155 6.03 -0.26 14.39
C GLN A 155 7.32 -0.85 13.81
N GLY A 156 8.30 -0.01 13.45
CA GLY A 156 9.61 -0.45 12.98
C GLY A 156 9.61 -1.09 11.59
N TRP A 157 8.63 -0.77 10.74
CA TRP A 157 8.56 -1.26 9.35
C TRP A 157 9.75 -0.77 8.51
N SER A 158 10.37 0.35 8.89
CA SER A 158 11.63 0.83 8.31
C SER A 158 12.75 -0.23 8.31
N ARG A 159 12.75 -1.15 9.27
CA ARG A 159 13.74 -2.25 9.36
C ARG A 159 13.54 -3.35 8.32
N GLN A 160 12.37 -3.40 7.69
CA GLN A 160 12.07 -4.36 6.62
C GLN A 160 12.67 -3.92 5.28
N ILE A 161 13.06 -2.66 5.17
CA ILE A 161 13.66 -2.08 3.97
C ILE A 161 15.18 -2.27 4.02
N THR A 162 15.75 -2.73 2.91
CA THR A 162 17.20 -2.87 2.71
C THR A 162 17.76 -1.82 1.75
N ILE A 163 16.91 -1.17 0.96
CA ILE A 163 17.27 -0.14 0.00
C ILE A 163 16.70 1.20 0.45
N LEU A 164 17.57 2.10 0.89
CA LEU A 164 17.16 3.43 1.31
C LEU A 164 16.75 4.28 0.10
N PRO A 165 15.76 5.18 0.25
CA PRO A 165 15.42 6.13 -0.81
C PRO A 165 16.63 7.00 -1.18
N THR A 166 16.71 7.42 -2.44
CA THR A 166 17.79 8.30 -2.95
C THR A 166 17.99 9.55 -2.08
N ARG A 167 16.91 10.17 -1.59
CA ARG A 167 16.96 11.28 -0.62
C ARG A 167 16.51 10.79 0.75
N ARG A 168 17.45 10.70 1.70
CA ARG A 168 17.17 10.17 3.06
C ARG A 168 16.14 10.98 3.85
N THR A 169 16.06 12.29 3.58
CA THR A 169 15.05 13.18 4.16
C THR A 169 13.62 12.80 3.80
N HIS A 170 13.42 12.04 2.71
CA HIS A 170 12.11 11.61 2.26
C HIS A 170 11.55 10.43 3.06
N GLY A 171 12.29 9.87 4.02
CA GLY A 171 11.83 8.78 4.88
C GLY A 171 11.84 7.42 4.20
N THR A 172 12.12 6.36 4.98
CA THR A 172 12.25 4.98 4.46
C THR A 172 10.97 4.42 3.81
N ILE A 173 9.81 5.00 4.12
CA ILE A 173 8.54 4.65 3.50
C ILE A 173 8.52 4.92 1.98
N ASN A 174 9.38 5.82 1.48
CA ASN A 174 9.55 6.10 0.06
C ASN A 174 10.63 5.24 -0.61
N SER A 175 11.04 4.14 0.02
CA SER A 175 11.88 3.15 -0.66
C SER A 175 11.13 2.52 -1.84
N VAL A 176 11.82 2.29 -2.95
CA VAL A 176 11.33 1.47 -4.08
C VAL A 176 10.73 0.12 -3.63
N GLN A 177 11.25 -0.45 -2.54
CA GLN A 177 10.77 -1.71 -1.96
C GLN A 177 9.38 -1.60 -1.32
N ASN A 178 8.89 -0.40 -1.01
CA ASN A 178 7.51 -0.17 -0.60
C ASN A 178 6.60 0.15 -1.80
N GLY A 179 7.01 -0.13 -3.05
CA GLY A 179 6.28 0.29 -4.24
C GLY A 179 6.01 -0.82 -5.25
N LEU A 180 4.95 -0.65 -6.04
CA LEU A 180 4.58 -1.43 -7.23
C LEU A 180 4.16 -0.48 -8.35
N LEU A 181 4.60 -0.71 -9.59
CA LEU A 181 4.01 -0.04 -10.74
C LEU A 181 2.74 -0.78 -11.16
N LEU A 182 1.62 -0.08 -11.19
CA LEU A 182 0.31 -0.63 -11.54
C LEU A 182 -0.28 0.17 -12.70
N ARG A 183 -1.18 -0.47 -13.47
CA ARG A 183 -2.11 0.32 -14.29
C ARG A 183 -3.00 1.13 -13.34
N ASN A 184 -3.36 2.34 -13.71
CA ASN A 184 -4.17 3.22 -12.86
C ASN A 184 -5.49 2.57 -12.39
N ASP A 185 -6.16 1.80 -13.25
CA ASP A 185 -7.39 1.10 -12.91
C ASP A 185 -7.18 -0.10 -11.96
N ILE A 186 -6.00 -0.72 -11.98
CA ILE A 186 -5.60 -1.77 -11.03
C ILE A 186 -5.09 -1.14 -9.73
N HIS A 187 -4.44 0.02 -9.79
CA HIS A 187 -4.00 0.77 -8.61
C HIS A 187 -5.19 1.10 -7.71
N ASP A 188 -6.30 1.56 -8.29
CA ASP A 188 -7.54 1.84 -7.56
C ASP A 188 -8.04 0.62 -6.76
N LEU A 189 -8.00 -0.55 -7.39
CA LEU A 189 -8.39 -1.80 -6.74
C LEU A 189 -7.41 -2.24 -5.63
N PHE A 190 -6.12 -1.98 -5.83
CA PHE A 190 -5.09 -2.30 -4.84
C PHE A 190 -5.25 -1.44 -3.59
N ASP A 191 -5.43 -0.14 -3.77
CA ASP A 191 -5.65 0.82 -2.69
C ASP A 191 -6.94 0.55 -1.92
N ALA A 192 -8.02 0.18 -2.62
CA ALA A 192 -9.29 -0.18 -2.00
C ALA A 192 -9.29 -1.57 -1.35
N TYR A 193 -8.15 -2.25 -1.30
CA TYR A 193 -7.99 -3.63 -0.86
C TYR A 193 -8.93 -4.61 -1.58
N ALA A 194 -9.35 -4.34 -2.81
CA ALA A 194 -10.21 -5.22 -3.58
C ALA A 194 -9.48 -6.51 -4.02
N PHE A 195 -8.15 -6.46 -4.08
CA PHE A 195 -7.27 -7.61 -4.19
C PHE A 195 -5.99 -7.41 -3.38
N SER A 196 -5.23 -8.48 -3.20
CA SER A 196 -3.88 -8.41 -2.67
C SER A 196 -2.99 -9.51 -3.26
N ILE A 197 -1.71 -9.52 -2.88
CA ILE A 197 -0.73 -10.53 -3.25
C ILE A 197 -0.39 -11.34 -2.00
N ASN A 198 -0.59 -12.66 -2.04
CA ASN A 198 -0.24 -13.55 -0.95
C ASN A 198 1.17 -14.13 -1.15
N PRO A 199 2.20 -13.65 -0.43
CA PRO A 199 3.56 -14.16 -0.59
C PRO A 199 3.72 -15.60 -0.08
N ASP A 200 2.84 -16.06 0.81
CA ASP A 200 2.89 -17.41 1.41
C ASP A 200 2.26 -18.49 0.50
N ASP A 201 1.67 -18.06 -0.63
CA ASP A 201 1.12 -18.93 -1.68
C ASP A 201 1.76 -18.58 -3.02
N GLY A 202 3.09 -18.47 -3.03
CA GLY A 202 3.89 -18.21 -4.24
C GLY A 202 3.66 -16.85 -4.88
N HIS A 203 3.28 -15.83 -4.10
CA HIS A 203 2.91 -14.48 -4.58
C HIS A 203 1.68 -14.48 -5.48
N LYS A 204 0.70 -15.35 -5.14
CA LYS A 204 -0.59 -15.42 -5.80
C LYS A 204 -1.38 -14.13 -5.62
N ILE A 205 -2.01 -13.67 -6.69
CA ILE A 205 -2.96 -12.56 -6.69
C ILE A 205 -4.33 -13.09 -6.24
N VAL A 206 -4.86 -12.54 -5.16
CA VAL A 206 -6.12 -12.96 -4.53
C VAL A 206 -7.11 -11.80 -4.56
N PHE A 207 -8.24 -11.99 -5.24
CA PHE A 207 -9.33 -11.02 -5.29
C PHE A 207 -10.39 -11.30 -4.22
N PHE A 208 -10.90 -10.21 -3.63
CA PHE A 208 -11.96 -10.23 -2.63
C PHE A 208 -13.27 -9.61 -3.13
N GLN A 209 -13.24 -9.04 -4.33
CA GLN A 209 -14.36 -8.51 -5.09
C GLN A 209 -14.40 -9.18 -6.47
N PRO A 210 -15.47 -9.01 -7.27
CA PRO A 210 -15.52 -9.56 -8.62
C PRO A 210 -14.30 -9.16 -9.47
N ASP A 211 -13.57 -10.15 -9.97
CA ASP A 211 -12.40 -9.95 -10.80
C ASP A 211 -12.76 -9.75 -12.28
N ASN A 212 -12.88 -8.48 -12.69
CA ASN A 212 -13.15 -8.09 -14.07
C ASN A 212 -11.93 -8.21 -15.01
N TYR A 213 -10.74 -8.51 -14.47
CA TYR A 213 -9.47 -8.50 -15.20
C TYR A 213 -8.88 -9.90 -15.39
N HIS A 214 -9.49 -10.92 -14.78
CA HIS A 214 -9.02 -12.31 -14.79
C HIS A 214 -7.59 -12.45 -14.24
N LEU A 215 -7.30 -11.73 -13.16
CA LEU A 215 -6.02 -11.70 -12.47
C LEU A 215 -5.98 -12.63 -11.25
N SER A 216 -7.14 -12.97 -10.66
CA SER A 216 -7.23 -13.84 -9.49
C SER A 216 -6.68 -15.23 -9.80
N GLY A 217 -5.85 -15.74 -8.89
CA GLY A 217 -5.21 -17.04 -9.04
C GLY A 217 -3.97 -17.04 -9.93
N THR A 218 -3.64 -15.90 -10.56
CA THR A 218 -2.35 -15.71 -11.23
C THR A 218 -1.27 -15.31 -10.21
N PHE A 219 -0.02 -15.23 -10.65
CA PHE A 219 1.13 -14.99 -9.77
C PHE A 219 1.99 -13.86 -10.32
N LEU A 220 2.73 -13.16 -9.44
CA LEU A 220 3.75 -12.21 -9.87
C LEU A 220 4.80 -12.87 -10.79
N ASP A 221 5.39 -12.09 -11.69
CA ASP A 221 6.40 -12.59 -12.61
C ASP A 221 7.71 -12.94 -11.88
N ALA A 222 8.34 -14.05 -12.24
CA ALA A 222 9.60 -14.47 -11.62
C ALA A 222 10.69 -13.39 -11.75
N ARG A 223 10.77 -12.69 -12.89
CA ARG A 223 11.78 -11.63 -13.09
C ARG A 223 11.58 -10.46 -12.12
N PHE A 224 10.33 -10.15 -11.77
CA PHE A 224 10.02 -9.16 -10.76
C PHE A 224 10.45 -9.64 -9.36
N LEU A 225 10.25 -10.93 -9.06
CA LEU A 225 10.64 -11.54 -7.79
C LEU A 225 12.16 -11.78 -7.64
N ASP A 226 12.89 -11.83 -8.75
CA ASP A 226 14.35 -11.95 -8.77
C ASP A 226 15.06 -10.59 -8.61
N ASP A 227 14.38 -9.47 -8.83
CA ASP A 227 14.96 -8.13 -8.63
C ASP A 227 15.12 -7.86 -7.10
N PRO A 228 16.33 -7.56 -6.60
CA PRO A 228 16.55 -7.29 -5.17
C PRO A 228 15.81 -6.04 -4.66
N ARG A 229 15.37 -5.14 -5.56
CA ARG A 229 14.55 -3.97 -5.26
C ARG A 229 13.07 -4.30 -5.12
N ARG A 230 12.66 -5.56 -5.28
CA ARG A 230 11.28 -5.98 -5.08
C ARG A 230 10.77 -5.69 -3.66
N PRO A 231 9.46 -5.64 -3.47
CA PRO A 231 8.90 -5.63 -2.13
C PRO A 231 9.27 -6.83 -1.28
N PRO A 232 9.67 -6.61 -0.01
CA PRO A 232 9.79 -7.66 0.98
C PRO A 232 8.46 -8.38 1.19
N ASP A 233 8.53 -9.70 1.41
CA ASP A 233 7.34 -10.51 1.64
C ASP A 233 6.58 -10.07 2.89
N SER A 234 7.26 -9.47 3.88
CA SER A 234 6.62 -8.89 5.06
C SER A 234 5.66 -7.74 4.73
N LEU A 235 5.99 -6.89 3.76
CA LEU A 235 5.10 -5.81 3.31
C LEU A 235 3.91 -6.35 2.51
N LEU A 236 4.15 -7.31 1.62
CA LEU A 236 3.06 -7.96 0.87
C LEU A 236 2.12 -8.72 1.81
N ARG A 237 2.66 -9.42 2.80
CA ARG A 237 1.88 -10.11 3.83
C ARG A 237 1.07 -9.14 4.69
N TRP A 238 1.65 -7.99 5.04
CA TRP A 238 0.92 -6.92 5.71
C TRP A 238 -0.28 -6.47 4.87
N HIS A 239 -0.06 -6.16 3.59
CA HIS A 239 -1.13 -5.73 2.69
C HIS A 239 -2.21 -6.81 2.51
N PHE A 240 -1.80 -8.08 2.38
CA PHE A 240 -2.71 -9.23 2.37
C PHE A 240 -3.56 -9.31 3.64
N ARG A 241 -2.96 -9.14 4.82
CA ARG A 241 -3.69 -9.10 6.09
C ARG A 241 -4.73 -7.96 6.12
N GLN A 242 -4.35 -6.76 5.69
CA GLN A 242 -5.27 -5.62 5.59
C GLN A 242 -6.45 -5.93 4.66
N ALA A 243 -6.18 -6.55 3.50
CA ALA A 243 -7.24 -6.91 2.56
C ALA A 243 -8.17 -8.00 3.10
N VAL A 244 -7.64 -9.02 3.78
CA VAL A 244 -8.45 -10.05 4.43
C VAL A 244 -9.33 -9.45 5.53
N LEU A 245 -8.77 -8.62 6.41
CA LEU A 245 -9.54 -7.95 7.47
C LEU A 245 -10.63 -7.04 6.89
N THR A 246 -10.30 -6.28 5.85
CA THR A 246 -11.22 -5.34 5.19
C THR A 246 -12.36 -6.06 4.51
N ASN A 247 -12.10 -7.19 3.84
CA ASN A 247 -13.11 -7.83 3.01
C ASN A 247 -13.84 -8.97 3.70
N MET A 248 -13.18 -9.70 4.60
CA MET A 248 -13.70 -10.99 5.08
C MET A 248 -14.31 -10.94 6.47
N ARG A 249 -13.79 -10.11 7.38
CA ARG A 249 -14.27 -10.08 8.78
C ARG A 249 -15.71 -9.57 8.86
N GLY A 250 -16.58 -10.28 9.57
CA GLY A 250 -17.98 -9.87 9.77
C GLY A 250 -18.67 -9.55 8.45
N ALA A 251 -19.30 -8.38 8.31
CA ALA A 251 -19.91 -7.92 7.06
C ALA A 251 -18.91 -7.29 6.06
N GLY A 252 -17.64 -7.20 6.43
CA GLY A 252 -16.62 -6.43 5.73
C GLY A 252 -16.69 -4.95 6.09
N GLU A 253 -15.60 -4.24 5.83
CA GLU A 253 -15.51 -2.79 5.98
C GLU A 253 -16.34 -2.08 4.89
N PRO A 254 -16.81 -0.85 5.13
CA PRO A 254 -17.56 -0.10 4.14
C PRO A 254 -16.77 0.11 2.85
N ASN A 255 -17.45 0.03 1.71
CA ASN A 255 -16.92 0.60 0.48
C ASN A 255 -17.01 2.12 0.54
N PHE A 256 -15.96 2.77 0.08
CA PHE A 256 -15.82 4.20 0.14
C PHE A 256 -16.00 4.78 -1.27
N GLU A 257 -16.91 5.73 -1.43
CA GLU A 257 -17.00 6.55 -2.64
C GLU A 257 -15.78 7.49 -2.70
N HIS A 258 -15.22 7.63 -3.89
CA HIS A 258 -14.06 8.46 -4.20
C HIS A 258 -14.26 9.31 -5.47
N ASP A 259 -15.24 8.98 -6.31
CA ASP A 259 -15.60 9.74 -7.51
C ASP A 259 -16.63 10.82 -7.17
N PHE A 260 -16.17 11.83 -6.43
CA PHE A 260 -17.01 12.96 -6.04
C PHE A 260 -17.22 13.90 -7.24
N PRO A 261 -18.46 14.28 -7.58
CA PRO A 261 -18.74 15.22 -8.65
C PRO A 261 -17.96 16.55 -8.50
N PRO A 262 -17.55 17.20 -9.59
CA PRO A 262 -16.92 18.51 -9.53
C PRO A 262 -17.80 19.52 -8.76
N GLY A 263 -17.21 20.20 -7.76
CA GLY A 263 -17.92 21.15 -6.90
C GLY A 263 -18.63 20.53 -5.69
N SER A 264 -18.53 19.21 -5.49
CA SER A 264 -19.01 18.56 -4.27
C SER A 264 -18.29 19.07 -3.01
N ASP A 265 -19.05 19.19 -1.92
CA ASP A 265 -18.50 19.34 -0.58
C ASP A 265 -17.96 17.98 -0.10
N ILE A 266 -16.78 17.60 -0.59
CA ILE A 266 -16.11 16.33 -0.30
C ILE A 266 -16.02 16.11 1.22
N MET A 267 -15.67 17.16 1.98
CA MET A 267 -15.57 17.05 3.44
C MET A 267 -16.94 16.87 4.11
N GLY A 268 -17.98 17.53 3.60
CA GLY A 268 -19.37 17.31 4.02
C GLY A 268 -19.89 15.92 3.65
N GLU A 269 -19.45 15.34 2.54
CA GLU A 269 -19.77 13.95 2.15
C GLU A 269 -19.05 12.93 3.03
N ILE A 270 -17.74 13.09 3.25
CA ILE A 270 -16.96 12.24 4.18
C ILE A 270 -17.58 12.25 5.58
N ARG A 271 -17.95 13.44 6.09
CA ARG A 271 -18.57 13.61 7.42
C ARG A 271 -19.91 12.87 7.57
N ARG A 272 -20.66 12.75 6.47
CA ARG A 272 -21.94 12.03 6.44
C ARG A 272 -21.77 10.53 6.18
N GLY A 273 -20.60 10.11 5.73
CA GLY A 273 -20.26 8.73 5.41
C GLY A 273 -19.81 7.89 6.63
N PRO A 274 -19.68 6.57 6.44
CA PRO A 274 -19.17 5.69 7.48
C PRO A 274 -17.68 5.95 7.76
N LYS A 275 -17.24 5.72 9.01
CA LYS A 275 -15.87 5.97 9.48
C LYS A 275 -15.36 7.38 9.18
N ALA A 276 -16.24 8.37 9.36
CA ALA A 276 -15.97 9.76 8.98
C ALA A 276 -14.69 10.33 9.57
N ALA A 277 -14.37 10.01 10.83
CA ALA A 277 -13.17 10.52 11.51
C ALA A 277 -11.89 9.96 10.88
N GLU A 278 -11.83 8.65 10.70
CA GLU A 278 -10.69 7.95 10.13
C GLU A 278 -10.51 8.30 8.64
N ARG A 279 -11.62 8.44 7.89
CA ARG A 279 -11.57 8.92 6.50
C ARG A 279 -11.09 10.37 6.41
N MET A 280 -11.53 11.23 7.33
CA MET A 280 -11.07 12.62 7.39
C MET A 280 -9.57 12.69 7.72
N GLU A 281 -9.12 11.87 8.67
CA GLU A 281 -7.71 11.78 9.05
C GLU A 281 -6.85 11.32 7.87
N PHE A 282 -7.25 10.25 7.18
CA PHE A 282 -6.57 9.78 5.98
C PHE A 282 -6.52 10.86 4.89
N GLU A 283 -7.65 11.50 4.57
CA GLU A 283 -7.74 12.55 3.54
C GLU A 283 -6.86 13.76 3.88
N LEU A 284 -6.83 14.16 5.16
CA LEU A 284 -5.97 15.26 5.62
C LEU A 284 -4.49 14.89 5.57
N PHE A 285 -4.11 13.69 6.00
CA PHE A 285 -2.71 13.26 5.96
C PHE A 285 -2.20 13.09 4.55
N ASP A 286 -3.02 12.52 3.66
CA ASP A 286 -2.68 12.44 2.25
C ASP A 286 -2.45 13.86 1.72
N ARG A 287 -3.43 14.77 1.82
CA ARG A 287 -3.29 16.17 1.38
C ARG A 287 -2.15 16.96 2.05
N LEU A 288 -1.85 16.72 3.32
CA LEU A 288 -0.77 17.40 4.03
C LEU A 288 0.61 16.88 3.61
N ALA A 289 0.73 15.57 3.33
CA ALA A 289 1.94 15.03 2.72
C ALA A 289 2.26 15.70 1.38
N HIS A 290 1.24 16.16 0.64
CA HIS A 290 1.42 16.99 -0.56
C HIS A 290 1.92 18.41 -0.24
N HIS A 291 1.42 19.05 0.82
CA HIS A 291 1.76 20.45 1.14
C HIS A 291 3.13 20.62 1.81
N MET A 292 3.61 19.65 2.59
CA MET A 292 4.94 19.72 3.22
C MET A 292 6.10 19.72 2.21
N ASP A 293 5.88 19.19 1.00
CA ASP A 293 6.86 19.21 -0.08
C ASP A 293 7.08 20.63 -0.65
N ILE A 294 6.03 21.45 -0.75
CA ILE A 294 6.10 22.81 -1.30
C ILE A 294 6.96 23.73 -0.43
N TYR A 295 6.77 23.67 0.90
CA TYR A 295 7.54 24.51 1.84
C TYR A 295 9.02 24.13 1.90
N SER A 296 9.37 22.87 1.67
CA SER A 296 10.77 22.43 1.67
C SER A 296 11.52 22.88 0.42
N GLU A 297 10.83 23.08 -0.70
CA GLU A 297 11.43 23.56 -1.96
C GLU A 297 11.60 25.08 -1.98
N GLU A 298 10.63 25.83 -1.45
CA GLU A 298 10.75 27.30 -1.28
C GLU A 298 11.93 27.66 -0.36
N GLN A 299 12.11 26.93 0.74
CA GLN A 299 13.24 27.16 1.65
C GLN A 299 14.60 26.76 1.04
N GLN A 300 14.64 25.77 0.15
CA GLN A 300 15.88 25.37 -0.52
C GLN A 300 16.25 26.34 -1.65
N ALA A 301 15.25 26.89 -2.36
CA ALA A 301 15.45 27.90 -3.38
C ALA A 301 15.95 29.24 -2.80
N ASP A 302 15.44 29.65 -1.63
CA ASP A 302 15.91 30.86 -0.94
C ASP A 302 17.37 30.71 -0.43
N VAL A 303 17.79 29.50 -0.05
CA VAL A 303 19.17 29.23 0.37
C VAL A 303 20.15 29.21 -0.81
N ASP A 304 19.74 28.65 -1.96
CA ASP A 304 20.57 28.64 -3.17
C ASP A 304 20.69 30.05 -3.80
N THR A 305 19.72 30.95 -3.60
CA THR A 305 19.82 32.35 -4.06
C THR A 305 20.72 33.23 -3.17
N ASP A 306 20.86 32.91 -1.89
CA ASP A 306 21.73 33.65 -0.96
C ASP A 306 23.22 33.27 -1.12
N GLU A 307 23.53 32.07 -1.62
CA GLU A 307 24.93 31.66 -1.90
C GLU A 307 25.51 32.32 -3.17
N ASP A 308 24.67 32.72 -4.13
CA ASP A 308 25.09 33.42 -5.36
C ASP A 308 25.29 34.94 -5.19
N GLU A 309 24.84 35.56 -4.10
CA GLU A 309 25.03 37.00 -3.84
C GLU A 309 26.37 37.36 -3.17
N HIS A 310 27.21 36.38 -2.82
CA HIS A 310 28.50 36.63 -2.16
C HIS A 310 29.75 36.56 -3.06
N GLU A 311 29.62 36.34 -4.36
CA GLU A 311 30.75 36.44 -5.32
C GLU A 311 30.62 37.63 -6.29
N VAL A 312 30.57 38.87 -5.78
CA VAL A 312 30.88 40.05 -6.63
C VAL A 312 31.70 41.11 -5.88
N SER A 313 32.88 41.37 -6.46
CA SER A 313 33.75 42.55 -6.33
C SER A 313 34.70 42.63 -5.13
N THR A 314 36.00 42.50 -5.43
CA THR A 314 36.91 43.66 -5.44
C THR A 314 38.17 43.32 -6.26
N ASP A 315 38.28 43.92 -7.44
CA ASP A 315 39.56 44.28 -8.04
C ASP A 315 39.36 45.69 -8.60
N GLU A 316 40.11 46.67 -8.10
CA GLU A 316 40.68 47.74 -8.92
C GLU A 316 41.76 48.53 -8.15
N ASP A 317 42.83 48.79 -8.90
CA ASP A 317 44.16 49.34 -8.61
C ASP A 317 44.23 50.79 -8.08
N GLU A 318 45.39 51.13 -7.50
CA GLU A 318 46.29 52.28 -7.82
C GLU A 318 47.11 52.68 -6.56
N HIS A 319 48.44 52.57 -6.49
CA HIS A 319 49.58 53.21 -7.16
C HIS A 319 50.37 54.16 -6.21
N ASP A 320 51.69 54.08 -6.36
CA ASP A 320 52.76 55.02 -5.98
C ASP A 320 53.28 55.17 -4.53
N GLY A 321 54.53 54.72 -4.33
CA GLY A 321 55.63 55.70 -4.28
C GLY A 321 56.67 55.60 -3.16
N ASN A 322 57.93 55.32 -3.58
CA ASN A 322 59.24 55.74 -3.01
C ASN A 322 59.76 55.11 -1.68
N VAL A 323 61.07 54.88 -1.44
CA VAL A 323 62.34 54.90 -2.22
C VAL A 323 63.50 54.38 -1.33
N SER A 324 64.51 53.77 -1.98
CA SER A 324 65.92 53.51 -1.55
C SER A 324 66.17 52.54 -0.37
N THR A 325 67.22 51.69 -0.34
CA THR A 325 68.63 51.93 -0.71
C THR A 325 69.40 50.61 -0.88
N SER A 326 70.19 50.52 -1.97
CA SER A 326 71.59 50.02 -2.09
C SER A 326 72.11 48.69 -1.50
N ALA A 327 72.71 47.91 -2.43
CA ALA A 327 74.10 47.38 -2.46
C ALA A 327 74.48 46.01 -1.81
N SER A 328 74.70 45.04 -2.72
CA SER A 328 75.86 44.12 -2.90
C SER A 328 76.76 43.67 -1.73
N SER A 329 76.96 42.35 -1.59
CA SER A 329 78.23 41.56 -1.74
C SER A 329 78.00 40.14 -1.16
N ILE A 330 78.14 39.07 -1.95
CA ILE A 330 79.33 38.18 -2.09
C ILE A 330 79.87 37.69 -0.74
N ASP A 331 79.60 36.43 -0.39
CA ASP A 331 80.52 35.29 -0.55
C ASP A 331 79.72 33.96 -0.58
#